data_AF-A0A5C8AE59-F1
#
_entry.id   AF-A0A5C8AE59-F1
#
_cell.length_a   1.000
_cell.length_b   1.000
_cell.length_c   1.000
_cell.angle_alpha   90.00
_cell.angle_beta   90.00
_cell.angle_gamma   90.00
#
_symmetry.space_group_name_H-M   'P 1'
#
loop_
_entity.id
_entity.type
_entity.pdbx_description
1 polymer ?
#
loop_
_entity_poly.entity_id
_entity_poly.type
_entity_poly.pdbx_seq_one_letter_code
_entity_poly.pdbx_strand_id
1 'polypeptide(L)' 'MERFSLKKMEEILFKENVKFERVHKSFLINPTRLIAISGKAQAYKLELEGLDSLIPVSRSYSINLLEQKLIEKN' A
#
# COMPACT_ATOMS: atom_id res chain seq x y z
N MET A 1 -10.98 17.06 -16.97
CA MET A 1 -10.25 16.35 -15.91
C MET A 1 -11.24 15.44 -15.20
N GLU A 2 -11.14 14.13 -15.41
CA GLU A 2 -12.01 13.17 -14.72
C GLU A 2 -11.58 13.01 -13.25
N ARG A 3 -12.55 12.86 -12.36
CA ARG A 3 -12.32 12.56 -10.95
C ARG A 3 -12.49 11.06 -10.74
N PHE A 4 -11.45 10.40 -10.24
CA PHE A 4 -11.50 8.99 -9.87
C PHE A 4 -11.49 8.80 -8.36
N SER A 5 -12.23 7.80 -7.88
CA SER A 5 -12.09 7.30 -6.52
C SER A 5 -10.85 6.39 -6.44
N LEU A 6 -10.28 6.24 -5.24
CA LEU A 6 -9.19 5.29 -5.03
C LEU A 6 -9.59 3.84 -5.36
N LYS A 7 -10.86 3.48 -5.12
CA LYS A 7 -11.40 2.17 -5.53
C LYS A 7 -11.37 2.00 -7.05
N LYS A 8 -11.76 3.03 -7.79
CA LYS A 8 -11.73 2.98 -9.26
C LYS A 8 -10.31 2.86 -9.79
N MET A 9 -9.36 3.57 -9.16
CA MET A 9 -7.95 3.49 -9.51
C MET A 9 -7.38 2.09 -9.24
N GLU A 10 -7.69 1.51 -8.08
CA GLU A 10 -7.32 0.14 -7.70
C GLU A 10 -7.84 -0.89 -8.72
N GLU A 11 -9.11 -0.79 -9.14
CA GLU A 11 -9.69 -1.66 -10.17
C GLU A 11 -8.98 -1.54 -11.53
N ILE A 12 -8.60 -0.33 -11.94
CA ILE A 12 -7.87 -0.11 -13.19
C ILE A 12 -6.48 -0.72 -13.11
N LEU A 13 -5.72 -0.45 -12.04
CA LEU A 13 -4.36 -0.96 -11.87
C LEU A 13 -4.34 -2.49 -11.80
N PHE A 14 -5.34 -3.09 -11.14
CA PHE A 14 -5.50 -4.54 -11.13
C PHE A 14 -5.70 -5.11 -12.54
N LYS A 15 -6.54 -4.49 -13.37
CA LYS A 15 -6.78 -4.92 -14.76
C LYS A 15 -5.53 -4.78 -15.64
N GLU A 16 -4.77 -3.72 -15.45
CA GLU A 16 -3.52 -3.47 -16.17
C GLU A 16 -2.33 -4.28 -15.61
N ASN A 17 -2.58 -5.16 -14.63
CA ASN A 17 -1.55 -5.96 -13.95
C ASN A 17 -0.42 -5.10 -13.32
N VAL A 18 -0.75 -3.86 -12.94
CA VAL A 18 0.17 -2.94 -12.26
C VAL A 18 0.03 -3.13 -10.76
N LYS A 19 1.11 -3.55 -10.11
CA LYS A 19 1.11 -3.88 -8.68
C LYS A 19 1.07 -2.61 -7.81
N PHE A 20 -0.12 -2.28 -7.33
CA PHE A 20 -0.34 -1.30 -6.26
C PHE A 20 -1.19 -1.92 -5.16
N GLU A 21 -0.96 -1.48 -3.93
CA GLU A 21 -1.65 -2.00 -2.76
C GLU A 21 -2.37 -0.88 -2.01
N ARG A 22 -3.64 -1.10 -1.69
CA ARG A 22 -4.42 -0.15 -0.91
C ARG A 22 -4.34 -0.46 0.58
N VAL A 23 -3.41 0.19 1.25
CA VAL A 23 -3.12 -0.03 2.67
C VAL A 23 -3.98 0.82 3.61
N HIS A 24 -4.59 1.90 3.10
CA HIS A 24 -5.46 2.78 3.87
C HIS A 24 -6.55 3.39 2.98
N LYS A 25 -7.63 3.91 3.59
CA LYS A 25 -8.75 4.51 2.83
C LYS A 25 -8.32 5.65 1.90
N SER A 26 -7.24 6.34 2.26
CA SER A 26 -6.65 7.49 1.55
C SER A 26 -5.29 7.19 0.91
N PHE A 27 -4.75 5.98 1.02
CA PHE A 27 -3.42 5.65 0.49
C PHE A 27 -3.44 4.37 -0.34
N LEU A 28 -2.89 4.51 -1.54
CA LEU A 28 -2.60 3.45 -2.49
C LEU A 28 -1.10 3.55 -2.79
N ILE A 29 -0.34 2.50 -2.47
CA ILE A 29 1.13 2.54 -2.47
C ILE A 29 1.68 1.55 -3.48
N ASN A 30 2.85 1.84 -4.04
CA ASN A 30 3.61 0.88 -4.83
C ASN A 30 4.48 0.04 -3.87
N PRO A 31 4.21 -1.27 -3.71
CA PRO A 31 4.95 -2.11 -2.77
C PRO A 31 6.43 -2.24 -3.15
N THR A 32 6.81 -2.02 -4.41
CA THR A 32 8.21 -2.11 -4.83
C THR A 32 9.10 -1.01 -4.28
N ARG A 33 8.51 0.07 -3.77
CA ARG A 33 9.19 1.21 -3.16
C ARG A 33 9.18 1.13 -1.63
N LEU A 34 8.67 0.04 -1.05
CA LEU A 34 8.64 -0.13 0.39
C LEU A 34 10.05 -0.38 0.94
N ILE A 35 10.46 0.48 1.87
CA ILE A 35 11.74 0.36 2.58
C ILE A 35 11.53 -0.45 3.86
N ALA A 36 10.56 -0.04 4.68
CA ALA A 36 10.33 -0.65 5.98
C ALA A 36 8.87 -0.55 6.41
N ILE A 37 8.49 -1.49 7.26
CA ILE A 37 7.23 -1.49 8.00
C ILE A 37 7.58 -1.22 9.47
N SER A 38 6.93 -0.24 10.07
CA SER A 38 7.15 0.13 11.48
C SER A 38 5.83 0.25 12.24
N GLY A 39 5.92 0.29 13.56
CA GLY A 39 4.76 0.35 14.46
C GLY A 39 4.46 -0.99 15.14
N LYS A 40 3.45 -0.98 16.02
CA LYS A 40 3.01 -2.16 16.77
C LYS A 40 1.49 -2.29 16.66
N ALA A 41 1.02 -3.52 16.52
CA ALA A 41 -0.40 -3.85 16.46
C ALA A 41 -1.16 -2.94 15.46
N GLN A 42 -2.38 -2.49 15.78
CA GLN A 42 -3.26 -1.71 14.89
C GLN A 42 -2.74 -0.31 14.49
N ALA A 43 -1.45 0.00 14.66
CA ALA A 43 -0.83 1.29 14.36
C ALA A 43 0.40 1.15 13.44
N TYR A 44 0.32 0.28 12.43
CA TYR A 44 1.38 0.13 11.43
C TYR A 44 1.55 1.38 10.55
N LYS A 45 2.79 1.63 10.16
CA LYS A 45 3.22 2.70 9.26
C LYS A 45 4.22 2.16 8.26
N LEU A 46 4.19 2.69 7.05
CA LEU A 46 5.08 2.31 5.96
C LEU A 46 6.05 3.44 5.66
N GLU A 47 7.31 3.08 5.47
CA GLU A 47 8.35 3.94 4.93
C GLU A 47 8.55 3.62 3.45
N LEU A 48 8.44 4.62 2.59
CA LEU A 48 8.54 4.49 1.14
C LEU A 48 9.73 5.30 0.62
N GLU A 49 10.41 4.76 -0.37
CA GLU A 49 11.51 5.44 -1.05
C GLU A 49 11.05 6.78 -1.63
N GLY A 50 11.81 7.84 -1.32
CA GLY A 50 11.58 9.19 -1.82
C GLY A 50 10.47 9.96 -1.09
N LEU A 51 9.94 9.45 0.03
CA LEU A 51 8.99 10.15 0.88
C LEU A 51 9.56 10.34 2.29
N ASP A 52 9.59 11.60 2.76
CA ASP A 52 9.98 11.93 4.15
C ASP A 52 8.89 11.59 5.18
N SER A 53 7.68 11.28 4.70
CA SER A 53 6.52 11.02 5.54
C SER A 53 6.15 9.54 5.58
N LEU A 54 5.78 9.07 6.78
CA LEU A 54 5.30 7.72 6.98
C LEU A 54 3.84 7.58 6.57
N ILE A 55 3.52 6.54 5.80
CA ILE A 55 2.16 6.25 5.36
C ILE A 55 1.43 5.41 6.41
N PRO A 56 0.30 5.87 6.97
CA PRO A 56 -0.47 5.07 7.92
C PRO A 56 -1.16 3.91 7.22
N VAL A 57 -1.21 2.76 7.90
CA VAL A 57 -1.96 1.58 7.48
C VAL A 57 -3.30 1.55 8.21
N SER A 58 -4.36 1.14 7.52
CA SER A 58 -5.67 0.94 8.16
C SER A 58 -5.60 -0.17 9.19
N ARG A 59 -6.29 0.00 10.33
CA ARG A 59 -6.42 -1.05 11.35
C ARG A 59 -7.09 -2.32 10.83
N SER A 60 -7.90 -2.18 9.78
CA SER A 60 -8.60 -3.28 9.11
C SER A 60 -7.73 -3.99 8.06
N TYR A 61 -6.57 -3.43 7.72
CA TYR A 61 -5.68 -4.00 6.71
C TYR A 61 -4.71 -4.98 7.39
N SER A 62 -4.58 -6.17 6.82
CA SER A 62 -3.66 -7.20 7.34
C SER A 62 -2.24 -6.92 6.87
N ILE A 63 -1.36 -6.53 7.79
CA ILE A 63 0.05 -6.29 7.45
C ILE A 63 0.74 -7.57 6.94
N ASN A 64 0.37 -8.72 7.47
CA ASN A 64 0.90 -10.01 7.06
C ASN A 64 0.62 -10.29 5.57
N LEU A 65 -0.51 -9.80 5.04
CA LEU A 65 -0.83 -9.94 3.61
C LEU A 65 0.14 -9.10 2.75
N LEU A 66 0.50 -7.90 3.20
CA LEU A 66 1.49 -7.08 2.51
C LEU A 66 2.86 -7.76 2.52
N GLU A 67 3.28 -8.32 3.66
CA GLU A 67 4.55 -9.04 3.77
C GLU A 67 4.61 -10.26 2.84
N GLN A 68 3.54 -11.07 2.78
CA GLN A 68 3.46 -12.20 1.85
C GLN A 68 3.61 -11.77 0.40
N LYS A 69 2.92 -10.70 -0.01
CA LYS A 69 3.02 -10.14 -1.37
C LYS A 69 4.41 -9.62 -1.72
N LEU A 70 5.23 -9.26 -0.72
CA LEU A 70 6.62 -8.85 -0.93
C LEU A 70 7.55 -10.06 -1.06
N ILE A 71 7.29 -11.15 -0.32
CA ILE A 71 8.10 -12.38 -0.36
C ILE A 71 7.93 -13.12 -1.67
N GLU A 72 6.71 -13.19 -2.23
CA GLU A 72 6.42 -13.78 -3.55
C GLU A 72 7.17 -13.10 -4.73
N LYS A 73 7.98 -12.08 -4.45
CA LYS A 73 8.77 -11.33 -5.42
C LYS A 73 10.24 -11.81 -5.51
N ASN A 74 10.71 -12.64 -4.57
CA ASN A 74 12.04 -13.28 -4.59
C ASN A 74 11.92 -14.73 -5.07
#